data_AF-A0A497SKA0-F1
#
_entry.id   AF-A0A497SKA0-F1
#
_cell.length_a   1.000
_cell.length_b   1.000
_cell.length_c   1.000
_cell.angle_alpha   90.00
_cell.angle_beta   90.00
_cell.angle_gamma   90.00
#
_symmetry.space_group_name_H-M   'P 1'
#
loop_
_entity.id
_entity.type
_entity.pdbx_description
1 polymer ?
#
loop_
_entity_poly.entity_id
_entity_poly.type
_entity_poly.pdbx_seq_one_letter_code
_entity_poly.pdbx_strand_id
1 'polypeptide(L)' 'MKHKFSFLEVVFLKCPKCGNVIVEPSWLSDIDQDFQCADCGEFFSAKNNELDRKMLKFAINEDDRIENVSFEDSKKV' A
#
# COMPACT_ATOMS: atom_id res chain seq x y z
N MET A 1 15.52 -8.32 23.04
CA MET A 1 14.44 -7.32 23.15
C MET A 1 13.21 -7.89 22.47
N LYS A 2 12.02 -7.81 23.07
CA LYS A 2 10.78 -8.28 22.44
C LYS A 2 10.17 -7.12 21.65
N HIS A 3 10.17 -7.21 20.33
CA HIS A 3 9.44 -6.24 19.50
C HIS A 3 7.96 -6.65 19.40
N LYS A 4 7.07 -5.66 19.42
CA LYS A 4 5.68 -5.84 18.93
C LYS A 4 5.71 -5.68 17.42
N PHE A 5 4.88 -6.44 16.71
CA PHE A 5 4.73 -6.29 15.27
C PHE A 5 3.33 -5.82 14.92
N SER A 6 3.25 -4.85 14.01
CA SER A 6 2.01 -4.44 13.34
C SER A 6 2.19 -4.56 11.84
N PHE A 7 1.08 -4.59 11.10
CA PHE A 7 1.09 -4.89 9.67
C PHE A 7 0.12 -3.97 8.91
N LEU A 8 0.49 -3.58 7.70
CA LEU A 8 -0.36 -2.86 6.75
C LEU A 8 -0.13 -3.41 5.34
N GLU A 9 -1.17 -3.91 4.70
CA GLU A 9 -1.10 -4.23 3.28
C GLU A 9 -1.26 -2.94 2.47
N VAL A 10 -0.33 -2.72 1.55
CA VAL A 10 -0.35 -1.61 0.59
C VAL A 10 -0.52 -2.14 -0.81
N VAL A 11 -1.17 -1.35 -1.67
CA VAL A 11 -1.33 -1.60 -3.09
C VAL A 11 -0.54 -0.60 -3.91
N PHE A 12 0.10 -1.09 -4.96
CA PHE A 12 0.78 -0.28 -5.95
C PHE A 12 -0.14 -0.09 -7.14
N LEU A 13 -0.39 1.16 -7.51
CA LEU A 13 -1.25 1.53 -8.63
C LEU A 13 -0.42 2.27 -9.67
N LYS A 14 -0.83 2.21 -10.93
CA LYS A 14 -0.28 3.07 -11.98
C LYS A 14 -1.37 3.91 -12.61
N CYS A 15 -1.20 5.23 -12.60
CA CYS A 15 -2.11 6.10 -13.34
C CYS A 15 -2.05 5.75 -14.83
N PRO A 16 -3.19 5.44 -15.47
CA PRO A 16 -3.21 5.04 -16.89
C PRO A 16 -2.88 6.20 -17.84
N LYS A 17 -3.01 7.45 -17.37
CA LYS A 17 -2.77 8.65 -18.18
C LYS A 17 -1.32 9.12 -18.14
N CYS A 18 -0.78 9.45 -16.97
CA CYS A 18 0.57 9.99 -16.84
C CYS A 18 1.62 8.94 -16.44
N GLY A 19 1.20 7.73 -16.04
CA GLY A 19 2.10 6.66 -15.62
C GLY A 19 2.64 6.79 -14.20
N ASN A 20 2.19 7.78 -13.41
CA ASN A 20 2.58 7.95 -12.01
C ASN A 20 2.29 6.68 -11.19
N VAL A 21 3.26 6.25 -10.38
CA VAL A 21 3.13 5.08 -9.50
C VAL A 21 2.72 5.56 -8.11
N ILE A 22 1.63 5.01 -7.60
CA ILE A 22 0.99 5.42 -6.36
C ILE A 22 1.00 4.24 -5.39
N VAL A 23 1.23 4.51 -4.11
CA VAL A 23 1.17 3.52 -3.04
C VAL A 23 0.11 3.97 -2.04
N GLU A 24 -0.89 3.13 -1.83
CA GLU A 24 -2.03 3.41 -0.93
C GLU A 24 -2.35 2.16 -0.10
N PRO A 25 -3.12 2.26 0.99
CA PRO A 25 -3.66 1.10 1.68
C PRO A 25 -4.44 0.20 0.71
N SER A 26 -4.27 -1.13 0.80
CA SER A 26 -4.81 -2.04 -0.21
C SER A 26 -6.33 -2.05 -0.31
N TRP A 27 -7.03 -1.68 0.77
CA TRP A 27 -8.48 -1.53 0.78
C TRP A 27 -8.99 -0.49 -0.23
N LEU A 28 -8.15 0.46 -0.67
CA LEU A 28 -8.50 1.42 -1.72
C LEU A 28 -8.88 0.70 -3.03
N SER A 29 -8.19 -0.38 -3.38
CA SER A 29 -8.49 -1.18 -4.57
C SER A 29 -9.66 -2.15 -4.38
N ASP A 30 -10.10 -2.38 -3.15
CA ASP A 30 -11.21 -3.30 -2.86
C ASP A 30 -12.57 -2.59 -2.97
N ILE A 31 -12.57 -1.27 -2.92
CA ILE A 31 -13.75 -0.44 -3.13
C ILE A 31 -13.83 -0.07 -4.61
N ASP A 32 -15.00 -0.27 -5.21
CA ASP A 32 -15.27 0.10 -6.61
C ASP A 32 -15.56 1.61 -6.71
N GLN A 33 -14.51 2.42 -6.52
CA GLN A 33 -14.56 3.87 -6.63
C GLN A 33 -13.40 4.38 -7.50
N ASP A 34 -13.67 5.47 -8.20
CA ASP A 34 -12.63 6.20 -8.91
C ASP A 34 -11.77 7.01 -7.93
N PHE A 35 -10.46 6.97 -8.16
CA PHE A 35 -9.45 7.72 -7.43
C PHE A 35 -8.86 8.80 -8.33
N GLN A 36 -8.57 9.98 -7.77
CA GLN A 36 -7.95 11.08 -8.51
C GLN A 36 -6.42 11.04 -8.42
N CYS A 37 -5.74 11.00 -9.57
CA CYS A 37 -4.30 11.15 -9.64
C CYS A 37 -3.87 12.52 -9.11
N ALA A 38 -3.10 12.56 -8.02
CA ALA A 38 -2.57 13.81 -7.46
C ALA A 38 -1.60 14.55 -8.41
N ASP A 39 -1.02 13.85 -9.40
CA ASP A 39 -0.05 14.42 -10.35
C ASP A 39 -0.74 15.06 -11.57
N CYS A 40 -1.62 14.33 -12.26
CA CYS A 40 -2.25 14.80 -13.50
C CYS A 40 -3.75 15.10 -13.39
N GLY A 41 -4.36 14.89 -12.22
CA GLY A 41 -5.78 15.16 -11.95
C GLY A 41 -6.78 14.15 -12.55
N GLU A 42 -6.31 13.13 -13.26
CA GLU A 42 -7.18 12.12 -13.89
C GLU A 42 -7.89 11.24 -12.85
N PHE A 43 -9.17 10.98 -13.05
CA PHE A 43 -9.93 10.01 -12.26
C PHE A 43 -9.85 8.62 -12.91
N PHE A 44 -9.55 7.59 -12.12
CA PHE A 44 -9.46 6.22 -12.62
C PHE A 44 -9.74 5.19 -11.52
N SER A 45 -10.20 4.00 -11.91
CA SER A 45 -10.41 2.88 -10.99
C SER A 45 -9.08 2.36 -10.44
N ALA A 46 -8.90 2.38 -9.11
CA ALA A 46 -7.74 1.80 -8.44
C ALA A 46 -7.62 0.30 -8.73
N LYS A 47 -8.74 -0.43 -8.58
CA LYS A 47 -8.83 -1.88 -8.82
C LYS A 47 -8.33 -2.31 -10.20
N ASN A 48 -8.71 -1.60 -11.25
CA ASN A 48 -8.34 -1.96 -12.63
C ASN A 48 -6.90 -1.57 -13.01
N ASN A 49 -6.22 -0.81 -12.16
CA ASN A 49 -4.87 -0.28 -12.41
C ASN A 49 -3.87 -0.70 -11.32
N GLU A 50 -4.19 -1.77 -10.59
CA GLU A 50 -3.32 -2.41 -9.60
C GLU A 50 -2.15 -3.13 -10.28
N LEU A 51 -0.95 -2.97 -9.71
CA LEU A 51 0.29 -3.61 -10.15
C LEU A 51 0.70 -4.76 -9.23
N ASP A 52 0.65 -4.54 -7.92
CA ASP A 52 1.11 -5.47 -6.89
C ASP A 52 0.54 -5.08 -5.53
N ARG A 53 0.56 -6.02 -4.58
CA ARG A 53 0.30 -5.79 -3.16
C ARG A 53 1.49 -6.25 -2.32
N LYS A 54 1.77 -5.53 -1.25
CA LYS A 54 2.83 -5.88 -0.30
C LYS A 54 2.37 -5.69 1.13
N MET A 55 2.72 -6.65 1.99
CA MET A 55 2.54 -6.50 3.42
C MET A 55 3.74 -5.76 4.00
N LEU A 56 3.51 -4.59 4.58
CA LEU A 56 4.49 -3.89 5.40
C LEU A 56 4.43 -4.43 6.81
N LYS A 57 5.60 -4.74 7.38
CA LYS A 57 5.79 -5.15 8.77
C LYS A 57 6.48 -4.03 9.53
N PHE A 58 5.86 -3.61 10.61
CA PHE A 58 6.37 -2.57 11.50
C PHE A 58 6.89 -3.22 12.77
N ALA A 59 8.19 -3.06 13.05
CA ALA A 59 8.75 -3.39 14.36
C ALA A 59 8.54 -2.19 15.30
N ILE A 60 7.82 -2.43 16.39
CA ILE A 60 7.46 -1.41 17.38
C ILE A 60 8.18 -1.72 18.69
N ASN A 61 8.78 -0.69 19.29
CA ASN A 61 9.52 -0.80 20.53
C ASN A 61 8.63 -0.67 21.78
N GLU A 62 9.26 -0.66 22.95
CA GLU A 62 8.55 -0.60 24.23
C GLU A 62 7.85 0.75 24.47
N ASP A 63 8.32 1.82 23.81
CA ASP A 63 7.73 3.17 23.85
C ASP A 63 6.64 3.40 22.78
N ASP A 64 6.15 2.31 22.16
CA ASP A 64 5.16 2.32 21.07
C ASP A 64 5.60 3.14 19.83
N ARG A 65 6.91 3.23 19.58
CA ARG A 65 7.49 3.87 18.38
C ARG A 65 7.90 2.83 17.33
N ILE A 66 7.71 3.18 16.06
CA ILE A 66 8.19 2.38 14.93
C ILE A 66 9.72 2.54 14.84
N GLU A 67 10.46 1.43 14.92
CA GLU A 67 11.92 1.40 14.76
C GLU A 67 12.35 0.89 13.39
N ASN A 68 11.54 0.03 12.77
CA ASN A 68 11.86 -0.55 11.48
C ASN A 68 10.59 -0.84 10.69
N VAL A 69 10.71 -0.69 9.36
CA VAL A 69 9.70 -1.13 8.40
C VAL A 69 10.38 -2.06 7.40
N SER A 70 9.80 -3.24 7.19
CA SER A 70 10.27 -4.21 6.20
C SER A 70 9.08 -4.79 5.43
N PHE A 71 9.38 -5.44 4.30
CA PHE A 71 8.38 -6.23 3.60
C PHE A 71 8.29 -7.61 4.25
N GLU A 72 7.08 -8.10 4.48
CA GLU A 72 6.85 -9.51 4.75
C GLU A 72 6.41 -10.18 3.46
N ASP A 73 7.12 -11.23 3.05
CA ASP A 73 6.72 -12.01 1.89
C ASP A 73 5.38 -12.69 2.20
N SER A 74 4.31 -12.16 1.62
CA SER A 74 3.04 -12.87 1.56
C SER A 74 3.27 -14.12 0.72
N LYS A 75 3.34 -15.28 1.37
CA LYS A 75 3.37 -16.57 0.68
C LYS A 75 2.23 -16.57 -0.33
N LYS A 76 2.57 -16.64 -1.63
CA LYS A 76 1.60 -16.94 -2.67
C LYS A 76 0.96 -18.28 -2.29
N VAL A 77 -0.33 -18.24 -1.94
CA VAL A 77 -1.18 -19.44 -1.85
C VAL A 77 -1.47 -19.91 -3.26
#